data_AF-W2TWA1-F1
#
_entry.id   AF-W2TWA1-F1
#
_cell.length_a   1.000
_cell.length_b   1.000
_cell.length_c   1.000
_cell.angle_alpha   90.00
_cell.angle_beta   90.00
_cell.angle_gamma   90.00
#
_symmetry.space_group_name_H-M   'P 1'
#
loop_
_entity.id
_entity.type
_entity.pdbx_description
1 polymer ?
#
loop_
_entity_poly.entity_id
_entity_poly.type
_entity_poly.pdbx_seq_one_letter_code
_entity_poly.pdbx_strand_id
1 'polypeptide(L)'
;MPSSSSCVINTQPIDSDDEEDFEAYDVPESEKNIELASDGEEPERTAPAPSYIRDCLEQLAEKEKYEKFEAAFFAVNGMIRRKAVGFVDIADQLAKKLVFLENNFSTKKFEETRKQCIISCLVMRPELAPKLGEIIFSRNCSFFHRYLILECFLAAAKELSEFQKEPKKIVEVVKKEKEMPSSSSCVINTQPIDSDDEEDFEAYDVPESEKNIELVSDGDEPERTAPAPSYIRDCLEQLAEKEKYEKFEAAFFAVNGMIRRKAVGFVDIADQLAKKLVFLENNFSTKKFEETRKQCIISCLVMRPELAPKLGEIIFSRNCSFFHRYLILECFLAAAKELSEFQKEPKKIVEVVKKEKELSDWRSIVDARIRSHTRRFTTEKKPEFTSPCRFASVATLFFYPLLRTKTEEHLELKGRDSPFLARLLFCASEILQKAASAPTVVRMAGALAELVTPLRFHPDSFIRSSVLFAYFSIAVAVPESVFFEFFGAVVRGWIEWALSCADDVDSAEHQRNLARSVASVLLEKIDGTATVQESNGASNVLYSK
;
A
#
# COMPACT_ATOMS: atom_id res chain seq x y z
N MET A 1 26.24 -62.58 10.26
CA MET A 1 27.54 -62.10 10.77
C MET A 1 28.36 -61.61 9.60
N PRO A 2 29.19 -60.55 9.74
CA PRO A 2 29.34 -59.60 10.84
C PRO A 2 28.97 -58.16 10.38
N SER A 3 28.98 -57.09 11.16
CA SER A 3 28.57 -56.79 12.53
C SER A 3 28.69 -55.28 12.70
N SER A 4 27.77 -54.73 13.48
CA SER A 4 27.52 -53.31 13.78
C SER A 4 28.70 -52.56 14.40
N SER A 5 28.72 -51.24 14.30
CA SER A 5 29.37 -50.36 15.28
C SER A 5 28.56 -49.08 15.43
N SER A 6 27.82 -49.05 16.54
CA SER A 6 27.06 -47.95 17.13
C SER A 6 28.00 -47.00 17.89
N CYS A 7 27.90 -45.69 17.66
CA CYS A 7 28.57 -44.70 18.51
C CYS A 7 27.56 -44.17 19.54
N VAL A 8 27.90 -44.37 20.81
CA VAL A 8 27.13 -44.02 22.00
C VAL A 8 27.50 -42.59 22.41
N ILE A 9 26.50 -41.72 22.57
CA ILE A 9 26.66 -40.40 23.17
C ILE A 9 26.80 -40.61 24.69
N ASN A 10 27.96 -40.27 25.22
CA ASN A 10 28.24 -40.31 26.65
C ASN A 10 27.93 -38.94 27.26
N THR A 11 26.87 -38.86 28.06
CA THR A 11 26.56 -37.74 28.95
C THR A 11 27.37 -37.88 30.23
N GLN A 12 28.21 -36.88 30.53
CA GLN A 12 28.76 -36.64 31.87
C GLN A 12 28.49 -35.17 32.24
N PRO A 13 28.09 -34.88 33.49
CA PRO A 13 27.73 -33.55 33.97
C PRO A 13 28.99 -32.76 34.35
N ILE A 14 28.99 -31.46 34.12
CA ILE A 14 30.01 -30.56 34.68
C ILE A 14 29.28 -29.64 35.67
N ASP A 15 29.73 -29.75 36.91
CA ASP A 15 29.28 -29.02 38.09
C ASP A 15 29.46 -27.51 37.93
N SER A 16 28.45 -26.79 38.39
CA SER A 16 28.44 -25.36 38.64
C SER A 16 29.01 -25.08 40.02
N ASP A 17 30.09 -24.31 40.11
CA ASP A 17 30.42 -23.46 41.25
C ASP A 17 31.61 -22.58 40.85
N ASP A 18 31.34 -21.29 40.59
CA ASP A 18 32.30 -20.18 40.70
C ASP A 18 31.47 -18.89 40.82
N GLU A 19 31.12 -18.54 42.06
CA GLU A 19 30.72 -17.18 42.45
C GLU A 19 31.98 -16.31 42.54
N GLU A 20 32.19 -15.41 41.57
CA GLU A 20 33.10 -14.27 41.74
C GLU A 20 32.28 -12.97 41.88
N ASP A 21 32.41 -12.36 43.06
CA ASP A 21 31.87 -11.06 43.46
C ASP A 21 32.26 -9.94 42.48
N PHE A 22 31.27 -9.31 41.85
CA PHE A 22 31.47 -8.04 41.13
C PHE A 22 31.51 -6.88 42.14
N GLU A 23 32.65 -6.19 42.24
CA GLU A 23 32.74 -4.91 42.97
C GLU A 23 31.82 -3.86 42.33
N ALA A 24 31.01 -3.19 43.16
CA ALA A 24 30.16 -2.09 42.74
C ALA A 24 31.01 -0.90 42.27
N TYR A 25 30.92 -0.56 40.99
CA TYR A 25 31.61 0.57 40.41
C TYR A 25 30.95 1.89 40.88
N ASP A 26 31.69 2.75 41.57
CA ASP A 26 31.23 4.07 41.98
C ASP A 26 31.08 5.00 40.76
N VAL A 27 29.86 5.50 40.58
CA VAL A 27 29.49 6.46 39.52
C VAL A 27 30.18 7.80 39.78
N PRO A 28 30.98 8.36 38.84
CA PRO A 28 31.61 9.67 39.00
C PRO A 28 30.58 10.79 39.17
N GLU A 29 30.84 11.72 40.10
CA GLU A 29 29.93 12.85 40.43
C GLU A 29 29.62 13.80 39.26
N SER A 30 30.28 13.66 38.10
CA SER A 30 29.94 14.36 36.87
C SER A 30 28.66 13.87 36.20
N GLU A 31 28.08 12.74 36.63
CA GLU A 31 26.80 12.21 36.10
C GLU A 31 25.57 12.68 36.89
N LYS A 32 25.73 13.55 37.90
CA LYS A 32 24.61 13.99 38.76
C LYS A 32 23.95 15.32 38.38
N ASN A 33 24.39 16.04 37.35
CA ASN A 33 23.78 17.32 36.99
C ASN A 33 23.92 17.63 35.49
N ILE A 34 23.02 17.10 34.64
CA ILE A 34 22.62 17.80 33.40
C ILE A 34 21.13 17.56 33.19
N GLU A 35 20.37 18.66 33.18
CA GLU A 35 18.93 18.70 32.98
C GLU A 35 18.53 18.25 31.56
N LEU A 36 17.42 17.52 31.49
CA LEU A 36 16.76 17.06 30.28
C LEU A 36 16.25 18.25 29.42
N ALA A 37 16.60 18.28 28.13
CA ALA A 37 15.68 18.25 26.97
C ALA A 37 16.27 18.84 25.67
N SER A 38 16.34 18.05 24.60
CA SER A 38 15.59 18.25 23.33
C SER A 38 16.05 17.21 22.28
N ASP A 39 15.07 16.58 21.62
CA ASP A 39 15.19 15.39 20.78
C ASP A 39 16.23 15.47 19.64
N GLY A 40 17.09 14.45 19.53
CA GLY A 40 17.99 14.31 18.37
C GLY A 40 19.11 13.27 18.44
N GLU A 41 18.99 12.17 19.20
CA GLU A 41 20.10 11.20 19.29
C GLU A 41 20.39 10.50 17.94
N GLU A 42 21.51 10.89 17.32
CA GLU A 42 22.26 10.06 16.38
C GLU A 42 22.74 8.79 17.13
N PRO A 43 22.67 7.59 16.53
CA PRO A 43 23.14 6.38 17.20
C PRO A 43 24.66 6.45 17.47
N GLU A 44 25.09 5.90 18.61
CA GLU A 44 26.51 5.81 19.00
C GLU A 44 27.32 5.12 17.90
N ARG A 45 28.21 5.88 17.24
CA ARG A 45 29.02 5.38 16.12
C ARG A 45 30.10 4.43 16.65
N THR A 46 30.10 3.18 16.21
CA THR A 46 31.12 2.18 16.54
C THR A 46 32.45 2.39 15.78
N ALA A 47 32.46 3.17 14.70
CA ALA A 47 33.65 3.55 13.94
C ALA A 47 33.82 5.08 13.83
N PRO A 48 35.05 5.59 13.72
CA PRO A 48 35.30 7.03 13.59
C PRO A 48 34.75 7.58 12.27
N ALA A 49 34.15 8.76 12.33
CA ALA A 49 33.62 9.46 11.16
C ALA A 49 34.73 9.81 10.17
N PRO A 50 34.53 9.67 8.85
CA PRO A 50 35.54 10.05 7.87
C PRO A 50 35.81 11.56 7.88
N SER A 51 37.08 11.94 7.79
CA SER A 51 37.51 13.35 7.78
C SER A 51 37.35 14.02 6.41
N TYR A 52 37.36 13.24 5.32
CA TYR A 52 37.23 13.74 3.96
C TYR A 52 35.98 13.20 3.28
N ILE A 53 35.28 14.07 2.53
CA ILE A 53 34.04 13.70 1.84
C ILE A 53 34.27 12.68 0.71
N ARG A 54 35.51 12.58 0.20
CA ARG A 54 35.93 11.52 -0.73
C ARG A 54 35.92 10.15 -0.07
N ASP A 55 36.36 10.06 1.18
CA ASP A 55 36.35 8.81 1.95
C ASP A 55 34.90 8.38 2.22
N CYS A 56 33.99 9.34 2.43
CA CYS A 56 32.55 9.04 2.51
C CYS A 56 32.03 8.42 1.21
N LEU A 57 32.40 8.96 0.04
CA LEU A 57 31.96 8.41 -1.24
C LEU A 57 32.40 6.94 -1.44
N GLU A 58 33.63 6.62 -1.03
CA GLU A 58 34.16 5.25 -1.07
C GLU A 58 33.45 4.33 -0.07
N GLN A 59 33.28 4.78 1.17
CA GLN A 59 32.63 4.00 2.23
C GLN A 59 31.12 3.80 2.00
N LEU A 60 30.46 4.68 1.26
CA LEU A 60 29.08 4.47 0.77
C LEU A 60 28.97 3.33 -0.26
N ALA A 61 30.08 2.81 -0.77
CA ALA A 61 30.12 1.62 -1.62
C ALA A 61 30.50 0.33 -0.87
N GLU A 62 30.77 0.42 0.43
CA GLU A 62 31.10 -0.71 1.29
C GLU A 62 29.93 -1.71 1.35
N LYS A 63 30.26 -3.00 1.33
CA LYS A 63 29.28 -4.10 1.31
C LYS A 63 29.48 -5.10 2.44
N GLU A 64 30.65 -5.08 3.08
CA GLU A 64 31.00 -6.07 4.10
C GLU A 64 31.04 -5.46 5.50
N LYS A 65 31.50 -4.21 5.62
CA LYS A 65 31.75 -3.55 6.91
C LYS A 65 30.69 -2.50 7.22
N TYR A 66 29.70 -2.90 8.01
CA TYR A 66 28.58 -2.04 8.40
C TYR A 66 29.04 -0.75 9.08
N GLU A 67 30.02 -0.84 9.99
CA GLU A 67 30.44 0.28 10.84
C GLU A 67 31.06 1.41 10.00
N LYS A 68 31.78 1.06 8.93
CA LYS A 68 32.35 2.02 7.98
C LYS A 68 31.27 2.71 7.16
N PHE A 69 30.32 1.92 6.65
CA PHE A 69 29.18 2.45 5.90
C PHE A 69 28.37 3.42 6.76
N GLU A 70 28.03 3.01 7.99
CA GLU A 70 27.24 3.79 8.93
C GLU A 70 27.92 5.12 9.30
N ALA A 71 29.21 5.07 9.66
CA ALA A 71 29.98 6.26 10.01
C ALA A 71 30.04 7.27 8.85
N ALA A 72 30.21 6.80 7.61
CA ALA A 72 30.20 7.64 6.42
C ALA A 72 28.81 8.21 6.10
N PHE A 73 27.78 7.35 6.17
CA PHE A 73 26.41 7.70 5.79
C PHE A 73 25.81 8.78 6.69
N PHE A 74 26.05 8.72 8.01
CA PHE A 74 25.58 9.77 8.93
C PHE A 74 26.48 11.02 8.92
N ALA A 75 27.77 10.90 8.58
CA ALA A 75 28.66 12.07 8.48
C ALA A 75 28.42 12.91 7.22
N VAL A 76 28.06 12.29 6.08
CA VAL A 76 28.09 12.93 4.76
C VAL A 76 27.21 14.18 4.68
N ASN A 77 26.04 14.18 5.31
CA ASN A 77 25.12 15.32 5.30
C ASN A 77 25.77 16.59 5.91
N GLY A 78 26.39 16.44 7.07
CA GLY A 78 27.08 17.54 7.76
C GLY A 78 28.33 18.01 7.01
N MET A 79 28.99 17.13 6.26
CA MET A 79 30.13 17.50 5.41
C MET A 79 29.69 18.28 4.16
N ILE A 80 28.57 17.90 3.55
CA ILE A 80 27.98 18.62 2.41
C ILE A 80 27.58 20.03 2.85
N ARG A 81 26.80 20.16 3.92
CA ARG A 81 26.30 21.46 4.41
C ARG A 81 27.41 22.41 4.87
N ARG A 82 28.51 21.88 5.41
CA ARG A 82 29.71 22.67 5.76
C ARG A 82 30.65 22.93 4.59
N LYS A 83 30.29 22.52 3.37
CA LYS A 83 31.12 22.63 2.16
C LYS A 83 32.53 22.07 2.36
N ALA A 84 32.60 20.83 2.84
CA ALA A 84 33.87 20.13 3.05
C ALA A 84 34.77 20.17 1.80
N VAL A 85 36.08 20.23 2.03
CA VAL A 85 37.09 20.29 0.96
C VAL A 85 36.92 19.11 0.00
N GLY A 86 36.88 19.39 -1.30
CA GLY A 86 36.69 18.39 -2.36
C GLY A 86 35.24 18.03 -2.67
N PHE A 87 34.24 18.58 -1.96
CA PHE A 87 32.83 18.35 -2.29
C PHE A 87 32.50 18.78 -3.71
N VAL A 88 32.97 19.96 -4.14
CA VAL A 88 32.71 20.51 -5.48
C VAL A 88 33.13 19.54 -6.59
N ASP A 89 34.25 18.85 -6.41
CA ASP A 89 34.81 17.93 -7.40
C ASP A 89 34.03 16.61 -7.50
N ILE A 90 33.46 16.14 -6.38
CA ILE A 90 32.77 14.85 -6.30
C ILE A 90 31.25 14.97 -6.24
N ALA A 91 30.69 16.18 -6.20
CA ALA A 91 29.27 16.43 -5.94
C ALA A 91 28.34 15.67 -6.90
N ASP A 92 28.71 15.60 -8.18
CA ASP A 92 27.94 14.84 -9.19
C ASP A 92 27.96 13.33 -8.94
N GLN A 93 29.13 12.78 -8.63
CA GLN A 93 29.30 11.35 -8.33
C GLN A 93 28.57 10.99 -7.03
N LEU A 94 28.68 11.83 -6.01
CA LEU A 94 28.06 11.64 -4.71
C LEU A 94 26.53 11.71 -4.81
N ALA A 95 25.97 12.70 -5.50
CA ALA A 95 24.54 12.80 -5.70
C ALA A 95 23.98 11.59 -6.47
N LYS A 96 24.65 11.16 -7.55
CA LYS A 96 24.28 9.95 -8.30
C LYS A 96 24.35 8.69 -7.42
N LYS A 97 25.42 8.55 -6.63
CA LYS A 97 25.60 7.43 -5.70
C LYS A 97 24.47 7.38 -4.67
N LEU A 98 24.10 8.52 -4.09
CA LEU A 98 23.02 8.63 -3.11
C LEU A 98 21.65 8.30 -3.70
N VAL A 99 21.38 8.70 -4.96
CA VAL A 99 20.12 8.34 -5.65
C VAL A 99 19.97 6.82 -5.74
N PHE A 100 21.02 6.10 -6.16
CA PHE A 100 20.99 4.65 -6.35
C PHE A 100 21.48 3.85 -5.13
N LEU A 101 21.58 4.48 -3.95
CA LEU A 101 22.09 3.81 -2.77
C LEU A 101 21.02 2.86 -2.21
N GLU A 102 21.34 1.58 -2.09
CA GLU A 102 20.43 0.56 -1.56
C GLU A 102 20.71 0.27 -0.08
N ASN A 103 19.67 -0.06 0.68
CA ASN A 103 19.77 -0.35 2.11
C ASN A 103 20.20 -1.80 2.38
N ASN A 104 21.44 -2.13 2.05
CA ASN A 104 21.96 -3.51 2.17
C ASN A 104 22.08 -3.98 3.62
N PHE A 105 22.25 -3.06 4.57
CA PHE A 105 22.50 -3.35 5.98
C PHE A 105 21.27 -3.16 6.88
N SER A 106 20.09 -2.87 6.31
CA SER A 106 18.87 -2.56 7.09
C SER A 106 19.06 -1.39 8.08
N THR A 107 19.82 -0.36 7.68
CA THR A 107 20.11 0.81 8.50
C THR A 107 18.83 1.55 8.90
N LYS A 108 18.71 1.93 10.18
CA LYS A 108 17.57 2.70 10.70
C LYS A 108 17.53 4.10 10.07
N LYS A 109 16.32 4.61 9.78
CA LYS A 109 16.09 5.93 9.14
C LYS A 109 16.83 6.13 7.82
N PHE A 110 17.27 5.05 7.15
CA PHE A 110 18.06 5.12 5.92
C PHE A 110 17.41 6.00 4.85
N GLU A 111 16.13 5.79 4.57
CA GLU A 111 15.41 6.53 3.52
C GLU A 111 15.36 8.03 3.79
N GLU A 112 15.10 8.41 5.05
CA GLU A 112 15.06 9.80 5.48
C GLU A 112 16.45 10.44 5.38
N THR A 113 17.48 9.79 5.94
CA THR A 113 18.86 10.30 5.89
C THR A 113 19.37 10.41 4.45
N ARG A 114 19.08 9.41 3.61
CA ARG A 114 19.45 9.41 2.19
C ARG A 114 18.82 10.58 1.45
N LYS A 115 17.52 10.80 1.67
CA LYS A 115 16.78 11.94 1.13
C LYS A 115 17.39 13.26 1.58
N GLN A 116 17.67 13.43 2.87
CA GLN A 116 18.32 14.64 3.42
C GLN A 116 19.70 14.90 2.78
N CYS A 117 20.50 13.86 2.55
CA CYS A 117 21.80 14.02 1.87
C CYS A 117 21.65 14.50 0.43
N ILE A 118 20.67 13.98 -0.32
CA ILE A 118 20.39 14.42 -1.70
C ILE A 118 19.88 15.87 -1.72
N ILE A 119 18.99 16.23 -0.79
CA ILE A 119 18.51 17.61 -0.61
C ILE A 119 19.70 18.53 -0.33
N SER A 120 20.56 18.20 0.63
CA SER A 120 21.76 18.99 0.94
C SER A 120 22.68 19.15 -0.27
N CYS A 121 22.86 18.12 -1.09
CA CYS A 121 23.60 18.23 -2.34
C CYS A 121 22.98 19.26 -3.29
N LEU A 122 21.65 19.22 -3.48
CA LEU A 122 20.92 20.15 -4.35
C LEU A 122 20.89 21.58 -3.83
N VAL A 123 20.77 21.77 -2.52
CA VAL A 123 20.76 23.11 -1.89
C VAL A 123 22.15 23.74 -1.93
N MET A 124 23.21 22.97 -1.63
CA MET A 124 24.58 23.49 -1.69
C MET A 124 25.09 23.69 -3.12
N ARG A 125 24.54 22.96 -4.09
CA ARG A 125 24.95 22.92 -5.50
C ARG A 125 23.72 22.75 -6.43
N PRO A 126 22.95 23.82 -6.68
CA PRO A 126 21.76 23.77 -7.53
C PRO A 126 22.04 23.29 -8.98
N GLU A 127 23.28 23.40 -9.46
CA GLU A 127 23.69 22.93 -10.80
C GLU A 127 23.62 21.40 -10.95
N LEU A 128 23.41 20.66 -9.85
CA LEU A 128 23.13 19.22 -9.89
C LEU A 128 21.71 18.89 -10.35
N ALA A 129 20.76 19.83 -10.25
CA ALA A 129 19.36 19.57 -10.58
C ALA A 129 19.16 19.15 -12.05
N PRO A 130 19.74 19.82 -13.07
CA PRO A 130 19.65 19.34 -14.45
C PRO A 130 20.21 17.92 -14.63
N LYS A 131 21.35 17.62 -13.99
CA LYS A 131 22.02 16.31 -14.09
C LYS A 131 21.21 15.18 -13.46
N LEU A 132 20.59 15.43 -12.31
CA LEU A 132 19.66 14.46 -11.71
C LEU A 132 18.35 14.38 -12.49
N GLY A 133 17.93 15.47 -13.14
CA GLY A 133 16.75 15.51 -14.00
C GLY A 133 16.85 14.57 -15.20
N GLU A 134 18.03 14.46 -15.82
CA GLU A 134 18.29 13.49 -16.90
C GLU A 134 18.12 12.03 -16.45
N ILE A 135 18.41 11.74 -15.17
CA ILE A 135 18.27 10.39 -14.60
C ILE A 135 16.79 9.98 -14.53
N ILE A 136 15.86 10.91 -14.31
CA ILE A 136 14.42 10.63 -14.24
C ILE A 136 13.93 9.99 -15.55
N PHE A 137 14.40 10.50 -16.68
CA PHE A 137 14.00 10.01 -18.01
C PHE A 137 14.84 8.83 -18.51
N SER A 138 15.88 8.45 -17.78
CA SER A 138 16.74 7.31 -18.12
C SER A 138 16.00 5.97 -17.97
N ARG A 139 16.24 5.04 -18.90
CA ARG A 139 15.60 3.71 -18.94
C ARG A 139 15.93 2.83 -17.71
N ASN A 140 17.10 3.05 -17.12
CA ASN A 140 17.61 2.27 -15.98
C ASN A 140 17.18 2.84 -14.62
N CYS A 141 16.40 3.93 -14.60
CA CYS A 141 15.84 4.50 -13.38
C CYS A 141 14.55 3.75 -13.02
N SER A 142 14.40 3.29 -11.77
CA SER A 142 13.16 2.66 -11.30
C SER A 142 12.11 3.74 -10.97
N PHE A 143 10.84 3.36 -10.82
CA PHE A 143 9.80 4.30 -10.40
C PHE A 143 10.13 4.96 -9.05
N PHE A 144 10.66 4.17 -8.11
CA PHE A 144 11.08 4.64 -6.79
C PHE A 144 12.18 5.70 -6.88
N HIS A 145 13.22 5.47 -7.68
CA HIS A 145 14.28 6.46 -7.91
C HIS A 145 13.76 7.75 -8.54
N ARG A 146 12.81 7.66 -9.49
CA ARG A 146 12.16 8.85 -10.08
C ARG A 146 11.42 9.67 -9.04
N TYR A 147 10.63 9.00 -8.21
CA TYR A 147 9.89 9.65 -7.14
C TYR A 147 10.83 10.32 -6.13
N LEU A 148 11.89 9.63 -5.71
CA LEU A 148 12.91 10.17 -4.80
C LEU A 148 13.54 11.46 -5.36
N ILE A 149 13.96 11.47 -6.62
CA ILE A 149 14.58 12.66 -7.24
C ILE A 149 13.58 13.83 -7.26
N LEU A 150 12.33 13.60 -7.69
CA LEU A 150 11.29 14.63 -7.74
C LEU A 150 10.95 15.19 -6.35
N GLU A 151 10.88 14.33 -5.35
CA GLU A 151 10.63 14.72 -3.97
C GLU A 151 11.79 15.55 -3.41
N CYS A 152 13.03 15.15 -3.67
CA CYS A 152 14.22 15.92 -3.31
C CYS A 152 14.28 17.27 -4.04
N PHE A 153 13.86 17.36 -5.31
CA PHE A 153 13.79 18.63 -6.03
C PHE A 153 12.83 19.60 -5.37
N LEU A 154 11.63 19.10 -5.01
CA LEU A 154 10.63 19.91 -4.33
C LEU A 154 11.13 20.40 -2.97
N ALA A 155 11.74 19.51 -2.18
CA ALA A 155 12.27 19.86 -0.87
C ALA A 155 13.45 20.83 -0.94
N ALA A 156 14.40 20.61 -1.86
CA ALA A 156 15.52 21.52 -2.07
C ALA A 156 15.08 22.89 -2.58
N ALA A 157 14.10 22.95 -3.49
CA ALA A 157 13.53 24.20 -3.97
C ALA A 157 12.84 24.99 -2.85
N LYS A 158 12.12 24.31 -1.95
CA LYS A 158 11.53 24.92 -0.75
C LYS A 158 12.62 25.49 0.16
N GLU A 159 13.63 24.69 0.50
CA GLU A 159 14.73 25.14 1.36
C GLU A 159 15.46 26.36 0.74
N LEU A 160 15.75 26.33 -0.56
CA LEU A 160 16.35 27.47 -1.27
C LEU A 160 15.45 28.71 -1.29
N SER A 161 14.12 28.54 -1.34
CA SER A 161 13.16 29.65 -1.27
C SER A 161 13.07 30.28 0.13
N GLU A 162 13.30 29.49 1.18
CA GLU A 162 13.31 29.95 2.58
C GLU A 162 14.58 30.75 2.90
N PHE A 163 15.73 30.40 2.32
CA PHE A 163 16.97 31.17 2.43
C PHE A 163 16.87 32.60 1.85
N GLN A 164 15.89 32.90 1.00
CA GLN A 164 15.66 34.27 0.51
C GLN A 164 14.77 35.13 1.43
N LYS A 165 14.17 34.54 2.48
CA LYS A 165 13.35 35.24 3.47
C LYS A 165 14.10 35.40 4.80
N GLU A 166 15.24 36.08 4.81
CA GLU A 166 15.75 36.60 6.08
C GLU A 166 14.93 37.83 6.54
N PRO A 167 14.64 37.97 7.84
CA PRO A 167 13.84 39.06 8.37
C PRO A 167 14.59 40.38 8.24
N LYS A 168 13.91 41.41 7.72
CA LYS A 168 14.35 42.81 7.85
C LYS A 168 14.64 43.07 9.34
N LYS A 169 15.90 43.36 9.67
CA LYS A 169 16.33 43.77 11.01
C LYS A 169 15.38 44.86 11.53
N ILE A 170 14.59 44.52 12.54
CA ILE A 170 13.91 45.48 13.40
C ILE A 170 15.03 46.15 14.20
N VAL A 171 15.36 47.39 13.85
CA VAL A 171 16.17 48.25 14.70
C VAL A 171 15.24 48.71 15.82
N GLU A 172 15.40 48.14 17.01
CA GLU A 172 14.87 48.70 18.25
C GLU A 172 15.51 50.08 18.48
N VAL A 173 14.75 51.13 18.23
CA VAL A 173 15.07 52.47 18.74
C VAL A 173 14.33 52.67 20.06
N VAL A 174 15.13 52.85 21.10
CA VAL A 174 14.79 53.14 22.49
C VAL A 174 13.72 54.23 22.59
N LYS A 175 12.62 53.92 23.30
CA LYS A 175 11.65 54.91 23.79
C LYS A 175 12.33 55.88 24.76
N LYS A 176 12.38 57.16 24.40
CA LYS A 176 12.31 58.27 25.36
C LYS A 176 11.18 59.19 24.94
N GLU A 177 10.28 59.41 25.89
CA GLU A 177 9.09 60.25 25.82
C GLU A 177 9.42 61.69 25.36
N LYS A 178 8.62 62.22 24.44
CA LYS A 178 7.87 63.48 24.63
C LYS A 178 6.87 63.72 23.50
N GLU A 179 5.85 64.47 23.87
CA GLU A 179 4.55 64.67 23.23
C GLU A 179 4.58 65.27 21.81
N MET A 180 3.50 64.94 21.09
CA MET A 180 2.92 65.58 19.89
C MET A 180 2.95 67.13 19.93
N PRO A 181 2.88 67.89 18.79
CA PRO A 181 1.83 67.64 17.79
C PRO A 181 2.08 68.04 16.32
N SER A 182 1.15 67.51 15.50
CA SER A 182 0.49 68.15 14.37
C SER A 182 1.22 68.31 13.04
N SER A 183 0.46 67.87 12.03
CA SER A 183 0.30 68.43 10.69
C SER A 183 1.42 68.25 9.67
N SER A 184 1.02 67.57 8.60
CA SER A 184 1.14 68.04 7.21
C SER A 184 2.56 68.26 6.70
N SER A 185 3.01 67.38 5.81
CA SER A 185 3.28 67.71 4.40
C SER A 185 4.11 66.61 3.75
N CYS A 186 3.72 66.27 2.52
CA CYS A 186 4.58 65.60 1.56
C CYS A 186 5.91 66.35 1.42
N VAL A 187 6.99 65.62 1.13
CA VAL A 187 7.80 65.72 -0.10
C VAL A 187 9.08 64.91 0.17
N ILE A 188 9.18 63.71 -0.41
CA ILE A 188 10.47 63.08 -0.67
C ILE A 188 10.88 63.56 -2.06
N ASN A 189 11.85 64.46 -2.08
CA ASN A 189 12.61 64.81 -3.27
C ASN A 189 13.67 63.71 -3.43
N THR A 190 13.38 62.72 -4.28
CA THR A 190 14.40 61.85 -4.85
C THR A 190 15.22 62.63 -5.86
N GLN A 191 16.48 62.24 -6.01
CA GLN A 191 17.20 61.95 -7.27
C GLN A 191 18.71 61.89 -6.93
N PRO A 192 19.57 61.24 -7.73
CA PRO A 192 19.31 60.21 -8.75
C PRO A 192 20.25 59.01 -8.60
N ILE A 193 19.80 57.80 -8.94
CA ILE A 193 20.70 56.80 -9.51
C ILE A 193 20.05 56.22 -10.77
N ASP A 194 20.75 56.55 -11.85
CA ASP A 194 20.64 56.24 -13.26
C ASP A 194 20.41 54.74 -13.58
N SER A 195 19.35 54.46 -14.35
CA SER A 195 19.25 53.25 -15.19
C SER A 195 18.42 53.60 -16.42
N ASP A 196 19.12 53.80 -17.52
CA ASP A 196 18.64 54.11 -18.86
C ASP A 196 18.01 52.86 -19.52
N ASP A 197 16.67 52.76 -19.44
CA ASP A 197 15.80 52.03 -20.38
C ASP A 197 14.33 52.43 -20.06
N GLU A 198 13.89 53.58 -20.58
CA GLU A 198 12.49 54.03 -20.53
C GLU A 198 11.65 53.40 -21.66
N GLU A 199 10.98 52.29 -21.36
CA GLU A 199 9.65 52.03 -21.94
C GLU A 199 8.59 52.27 -20.86
N ASP A 200 7.99 53.45 -20.96
CA ASP A 200 6.94 53.97 -20.08
C ASP A 200 5.65 53.12 -20.23
N PHE A 201 5.51 52.08 -19.42
CA PHE A 201 4.23 51.38 -19.28
C PHE A 201 3.31 52.22 -18.40
N GLU A 202 2.25 52.78 -19.02
CA GLU A 202 1.18 53.46 -18.28
C GLU A 202 0.64 52.52 -17.19
N ALA A 203 0.62 53.00 -15.95
CA ALA A 203 0.04 52.27 -14.83
C ALA A 203 -1.45 51.98 -15.15
N TYR A 204 -1.79 50.70 -15.33
CA TYR A 204 -3.17 50.29 -15.57
C TYR A 204 -4.03 50.65 -14.35
N ASP A 205 -4.89 51.65 -14.51
CA ASP A 205 -5.78 52.10 -13.45
C ASP A 205 -6.91 51.08 -13.29
N VAL A 206 -6.77 50.22 -12.28
CA VAL A 206 -7.77 49.22 -11.89
C VAL A 206 -9.07 49.97 -11.51
N PRO A 207 -10.17 49.79 -12.27
CA PRO A 207 -11.43 50.48 -12.01
C PRO A 207 -11.92 50.23 -10.57
N GLU A 208 -12.56 51.22 -9.94
CA GLU A 208 -13.04 51.10 -8.54
C GLU A 208 -13.99 49.90 -8.31
N SER A 209 -14.61 49.38 -9.38
CA SER A 209 -15.41 48.14 -9.36
C SER A 209 -14.59 46.88 -9.08
N GLU A 210 -13.28 46.88 -9.30
CA GLU A 210 -12.37 45.75 -9.04
C GLU A 210 -11.64 45.87 -7.68
N LYS A 211 -11.70 47.05 -7.02
CA LYS A 211 -11.15 47.26 -5.67
C LYS A 211 -12.09 46.81 -4.55
N ASN A 212 -13.36 46.56 -4.86
CA ASN A 212 -14.36 46.03 -3.94
C ASN A 212 -14.72 44.59 -4.30
N ILE A 213 -13.77 43.67 -4.18
CA ILE A 213 -14.11 42.26 -4.00
C ILE A 213 -14.46 42.11 -2.51
N GLU A 214 -15.76 42.13 -2.20
CA GLU A 214 -16.21 41.60 -0.92
C GLU A 214 -15.72 40.16 -0.82
N LEU A 215 -14.83 39.89 0.14
CA LEU A 215 -14.49 38.52 0.52
C LEU A 215 -15.78 37.86 1.00
N VAL A 216 -16.41 37.12 0.11
CA VAL A 216 -17.60 36.34 0.42
C VAL A 216 -17.19 35.33 1.49
N SER A 217 -17.88 35.39 2.63
CA SER A 217 -17.72 34.44 3.73
C SER A 217 -17.80 33.00 3.19
N ASP A 218 -16.92 32.15 3.71
CA ASP A 218 -16.67 30.75 3.35
C ASP A 218 -17.86 29.81 3.68
N GLY A 219 -19.04 30.05 3.08
CA GLY A 219 -20.26 29.34 3.48
C GLY A 219 -21.46 29.35 2.54
N ASP A 220 -21.51 30.19 1.51
CA ASP A 220 -22.63 30.20 0.54
C ASP A 220 -22.13 30.49 -0.88
N GLU A 221 -21.31 29.60 -1.44
CA GLU A 221 -21.29 29.47 -2.89
C GLU A 221 -22.63 28.84 -3.31
N PRO A 222 -23.41 29.46 -4.23
CA PRO A 222 -24.61 28.83 -4.73
C PRO A 222 -24.21 27.50 -5.36
N GLU A 223 -24.66 26.38 -4.79
CA GLU A 223 -24.52 25.03 -5.36
C GLU A 223 -25.15 25.05 -6.75
N ARG A 224 -24.37 25.38 -7.78
CA ARG A 224 -24.77 25.24 -9.19
C ARG A 224 -24.69 23.76 -9.57
N THR A 225 -25.37 22.90 -8.83
CA THR A 225 -25.43 21.47 -9.15
C THR A 225 -26.18 21.30 -10.47
N ALA A 226 -25.45 20.99 -11.54
CA ALA A 226 -26.08 20.57 -12.78
C ALA A 226 -27.01 19.37 -12.48
N PRO A 227 -28.18 19.26 -13.15
CA PRO A 227 -29.08 18.14 -12.92
C PRO A 227 -28.40 16.82 -13.30
N ALA A 228 -28.57 15.80 -12.45
CA ALA A 228 -28.03 14.48 -12.69
C ALA A 228 -28.56 13.90 -14.03
N PRO A 229 -27.69 13.30 -14.88
CA PRO A 229 -28.13 12.76 -16.14
C PRO A 229 -29.13 11.60 -15.96
N SER A 230 -30.13 11.53 -16.83
CA SER A 230 -31.15 10.47 -16.80
C SER A 230 -30.71 9.21 -17.53
N TYR A 231 -29.82 9.33 -18.52
CA TYR A 231 -29.32 8.21 -19.32
C TYR A 231 -27.83 7.96 -19.06
N ILE A 232 -27.45 6.68 -18.97
CA ILE A 232 -26.07 6.31 -18.68
C ILE A 232 -25.11 6.65 -19.84
N ARG A 233 -25.64 6.81 -21.06
CA ARG A 233 -24.90 7.30 -22.22
C ARG A 233 -24.51 8.78 -22.04
N ASP A 234 -25.39 9.59 -21.48
CA ASP A 234 -25.11 10.99 -21.16
C ASP A 234 -24.03 11.06 -20.09
N CYS A 235 -24.05 10.16 -19.09
CA CYS A 235 -22.96 10.07 -18.12
C CYS A 235 -21.62 9.78 -18.81
N LEU A 236 -21.56 8.84 -19.77
CA LEU A 236 -20.33 8.52 -20.49
C LEU A 236 -19.76 9.73 -21.24
N GLU A 237 -20.62 10.52 -21.87
CA GLU A 237 -20.24 11.76 -22.57
C GLU A 237 -19.76 12.82 -21.58
N GLN A 238 -20.50 13.06 -20.49
CA GLN A 238 -20.18 14.08 -19.49
C GLN A 238 -18.93 13.73 -18.65
N LEU A 239 -18.56 12.45 -18.53
CA LEU A 239 -17.27 12.04 -17.98
C LEU A 239 -16.06 12.46 -18.85
N ALA A 240 -16.29 12.99 -20.06
CA ALA A 240 -15.26 13.57 -20.91
C ALA A 240 -15.22 15.11 -20.86
N GLU A 241 -16.07 15.74 -20.05
CA GLU A 241 -16.09 17.19 -19.84
C GLU A 241 -14.76 17.69 -19.27
N LYS A 242 -14.32 18.86 -19.74
CA LYS A 242 -13.03 19.47 -19.40
C LYS A 242 -13.15 20.87 -18.83
N GLU A 243 -14.28 21.54 -19.07
CA GLU A 243 -14.48 22.93 -18.69
C GLU A 243 -15.47 23.06 -17.54
N LYS A 244 -16.59 22.32 -17.61
CA LYS A 244 -17.72 22.48 -16.68
C LYS A 244 -17.70 21.40 -15.59
N TYR A 245 -17.07 21.72 -14.46
CA TYR A 245 -16.94 20.78 -13.34
C TYR A 245 -18.31 20.30 -12.83
N GLU A 246 -19.35 21.14 -12.84
CA GLU A 246 -20.67 20.80 -12.31
C GLU A 246 -21.34 19.70 -13.13
N LYS A 247 -21.15 19.73 -14.46
CA LYS A 247 -21.63 18.67 -15.36
C LYS A 247 -20.88 17.37 -15.14
N PHE A 248 -19.55 17.46 -15.02
CA PHE A 248 -18.71 16.31 -14.73
C PHE A 248 -19.14 15.64 -13.42
N GLU A 249 -19.25 16.39 -12.33
CA GLU A 249 -19.61 15.86 -11.01
C GLU A 249 -21.02 15.29 -10.97
N ALA A 250 -22.00 15.96 -11.60
CA ALA A 250 -23.36 15.45 -11.70
C ALA A 250 -23.41 14.06 -12.37
N ALA A 251 -22.66 13.86 -13.45
CA ALA A 251 -22.54 12.57 -14.12
C ALA A 251 -21.75 11.54 -13.28
N PHE A 252 -20.63 11.95 -12.71
CA PHE A 252 -19.71 11.10 -11.96
C PHE A 252 -20.35 10.53 -10.70
N PHE A 253 -21.12 11.33 -9.95
CA PHE A 253 -21.84 10.84 -8.76
C PHE A 253 -23.11 10.05 -9.11
N ALA A 254 -23.73 10.30 -10.27
CA ALA A 254 -24.90 9.53 -10.72
C ALA A 254 -24.57 8.13 -11.24
N VAL A 255 -23.42 7.96 -11.92
CA VAL A 255 -23.12 6.77 -12.73
C VAL A 255 -23.16 5.46 -11.92
N ASN A 256 -22.65 5.48 -10.68
CA ASN A 256 -22.63 4.30 -9.82
C ASN A 256 -24.05 3.75 -9.57
N GLY A 257 -24.98 4.63 -9.22
CA GLY A 257 -26.38 4.27 -8.97
C GLY A 257 -27.07 3.75 -10.24
N MET A 258 -26.74 4.32 -11.40
CA MET A 258 -27.28 3.87 -12.68
C MET A 258 -26.80 2.48 -13.08
N ILE A 259 -25.52 2.18 -12.87
CA ILE A 259 -24.94 0.85 -13.10
C ILE A 259 -25.67 -0.18 -12.22
N ARG A 260 -25.76 0.08 -10.91
CA ARG A 260 -26.38 -0.83 -9.93
C ARG A 260 -27.86 -1.07 -10.19
N ARG A 261 -28.59 -0.06 -10.67
CA ARG A 261 -30.00 -0.19 -11.10
C ARG A 261 -30.17 -0.80 -12.48
N LYS A 262 -29.08 -1.18 -13.17
CA LYS A 262 -29.09 -1.71 -14.54
C LYS A 262 -29.81 -0.78 -15.52
N ALA A 263 -29.42 0.50 -15.51
CA ALA A 263 -29.98 1.50 -16.41
C ALA A 263 -29.96 1.05 -17.88
N VAL A 264 -31.00 1.43 -18.62
CA VAL A 264 -31.15 1.10 -20.05
C VAL A 264 -29.93 1.59 -20.83
N GLY A 265 -29.38 0.74 -21.69
CA GLY A 265 -28.18 1.02 -22.49
C GLY A 265 -26.85 0.74 -21.78
N PHE A 266 -26.83 0.42 -20.48
CA PHE A 266 -25.58 0.04 -19.79
C PHE A 266 -24.90 -1.13 -20.48
N VAL A 267 -25.67 -2.15 -20.90
CA VAL A 267 -25.15 -3.33 -21.60
C VAL A 267 -24.42 -2.94 -22.89
N ASP A 268 -24.84 -1.90 -23.60
CA ASP A 268 -24.22 -1.53 -24.88
C ASP A 268 -22.93 -0.73 -24.69
N ILE A 269 -22.82 0.01 -23.59
CA ILE A 269 -21.68 0.90 -23.31
C ILE A 269 -20.74 0.41 -22.21
N ALA A 270 -21.04 -0.74 -21.58
CA ALA A 270 -20.33 -1.23 -20.38
C ALA A 270 -18.81 -1.29 -20.57
N ASP A 271 -18.36 -1.79 -21.72
CA ASP A 271 -16.93 -1.89 -22.05
C ASP A 271 -16.27 -0.50 -22.12
N GLN A 272 -16.92 0.42 -22.83
CA GLN A 272 -16.42 1.78 -23.03
C GLN A 272 -16.40 2.54 -21.70
N LEU A 273 -17.47 2.40 -20.91
CA LEU A 273 -17.61 3.02 -19.61
C LEU A 273 -16.57 2.49 -18.61
N ALA A 274 -16.39 1.17 -18.50
CA ALA A 274 -15.39 0.59 -17.61
C ALA A 274 -13.97 1.03 -18.00
N LYS A 275 -13.65 1.03 -19.29
CA LYS A 275 -12.34 1.53 -19.78
C LYS A 275 -12.17 3.03 -19.49
N LYS A 276 -13.21 3.85 -19.71
CA LYS A 276 -13.18 5.28 -19.41
C LYS A 276 -12.94 5.53 -17.91
N LEU A 277 -13.61 4.80 -17.03
CA LEU A 277 -13.43 4.90 -15.57
C LEU A 277 -12.03 4.46 -15.13
N VAL A 278 -11.46 3.43 -15.75
CA VAL A 278 -10.09 2.98 -15.47
C VAL A 278 -9.05 4.04 -15.79
N PHE A 279 -9.25 4.87 -16.80
CA PHE A 279 -8.32 5.95 -17.20
C PHE A 279 -8.84 7.35 -16.86
N LEU A 280 -9.83 7.46 -15.98
CA LEU A 280 -10.40 8.74 -15.60
C LEU A 280 -9.43 9.49 -14.69
N GLU A 281 -9.14 10.76 -15.01
CA GLU A 281 -8.23 11.62 -14.26
C GLU A 281 -9.02 12.70 -13.49
N ASN A 282 -8.50 13.10 -12.33
CA ASN A 282 -9.15 14.06 -11.45
C ASN A 282 -8.80 15.51 -11.84
N ASN A 283 -9.30 15.97 -12.97
CA ASN A 283 -8.97 17.31 -13.50
C ASN A 283 -9.59 18.44 -12.67
N PHE A 284 -10.67 18.17 -11.95
CA PHE A 284 -11.44 19.17 -11.21
C PHE A 284 -11.21 19.13 -9.70
N SER A 285 -10.26 18.31 -9.22
CA SER A 285 -10.04 18.11 -7.77
C SER A 285 -11.31 17.68 -7.00
N THR A 286 -12.14 16.84 -7.63
CA THR A 286 -13.41 16.37 -7.09
C THR A 286 -13.21 15.61 -5.77
N LYS A 287 -14.07 15.90 -4.80
CA LYS A 287 -14.04 15.27 -3.47
C LYS A 287 -14.29 13.76 -3.58
N LYS A 288 -13.48 12.96 -2.87
CA LYS A 288 -13.57 11.48 -2.86
C LYS A 288 -13.54 10.85 -4.27
N PHE A 289 -12.83 11.48 -5.21
CA PHE A 289 -12.77 11.03 -6.60
C PHE A 289 -12.29 9.57 -6.71
N GLU A 290 -11.13 9.23 -6.16
CA GLU A 290 -10.57 7.88 -6.33
C GLU A 290 -11.45 6.79 -5.73
N GLU A 291 -12.05 7.04 -4.56
CA GLU A 291 -12.98 6.09 -3.94
C GLU A 291 -14.24 5.92 -4.80
N THR A 292 -14.82 7.03 -5.28
CA THR A 292 -16.03 6.97 -6.13
C THR A 292 -15.74 6.28 -7.46
N ARG A 293 -14.60 6.58 -8.09
CA ARG A 293 -14.12 5.96 -9.32
C ARG A 293 -13.95 4.46 -9.13
N LYS A 294 -13.27 4.04 -8.06
CA LYS A 294 -13.10 2.62 -7.69
C LYS A 294 -14.45 1.94 -7.51
N GLN A 295 -15.39 2.54 -6.76
CA GLN A 295 -16.73 2.00 -6.59
C GLN A 295 -17.49 1.85 -7.91
N CYS A 296 -17.35 2.79 -8.84
CA CYS A 296 -17.96 2.68 -10.17
C CYS A 296 -17.40 1.49 -10.98
N ILE A 297 -16.08 1.28 -10.94
CA ILE A 297 -15.44 0.13 -11.62
C ILE A 297 -15.88 -1.19 -10.98
N ILE A 298 -15.93 -1.25 -9.65
CA ILE A 298 -16.45 -2.42 -8.91
C ILE A 298 -17.89 -2.69 -9.33
N SER A 299 -18.76 -1.68 -9.36
CA SER A 299 -20.14 -1.80 -9.80
C SER A 299 -20.27 -2.34 -11.22
N CYS A 300 -19.41 -1.88 -12.14
CA CYS A 300 -19.34 -2.45 -13.49
C CYS A 300 -19.03 -3.95 -13.46
N LEU A 301 -18.00 -4.37 -12.71
CA LEU A 301 -17.58 -5.77 -12.59
C LEU A 301 -18.61 -6.66 -11.89
N VAL A 302 -19.32 -6.15 -10.88
CA VAL A 302 -20.35 -6.92 -10.15
C VAL A 302 -21.64 -7.04 -10.94
N MET A 303 -22.04 -5.98 -11.66
CA MET A 303 -23.23 -6.01 -12.51
C MET A 303 -22.98 -6.74 -13.83
N ARG A 304 -21.73 -6.77 -14.31
CA ARG A 304 -21.31 -7.45 -15.52
C ARG A 304 -19.91 -8.07 -15.41
N PRO A 305 -19.79 -9.28 -14.84
CA PRO A 305 -18.52 -10.01 -14.70
C PRO A 305 -17.76 -10.26 -16.00
N GLU A 306 -18.45 -10.25 -17.15
CA GLU A 306 -17.85 -10.42 -18.49
C GLU A 306 -16.90 -9.29 -18.89
N LEU A 307 -16.85 -8.20 -18.12
CA LEU A 307 -15.87 -7.13 -18.27
C LEU A 307 -14.49 -7.51 -17.72
N ALA A 308 -14.41 -8.47 -16.79
CA ALA A 308 -13.15 -8.83 -16.13
C ALA A 308 -12.06 -9.25 -17.13
N PRO A 309 -12.30 -10.11 -18.14
CA PRO A 309 -11.26 -10.46 -19.11
C PRO A 309 -10.73 -9.23 -19.88
N LYS A 310 -11.61 -8.29 -20.25
CA LYS A 310 -11.23 -7.07 -20.99
C LYS A 310 -10.37 -6.14 -20.14
N LEU A 311 -10.72 -5.95 -18.86
CA LEU A 311 -9.89 -5.19 -17.93
C LEU A 311 -8.57 -5.93 -17.62
N GLY A 312 -8.59 -7.26 -17.59
CA GLY A 312 -7.40 -8.09 -17.47
C GLY A 312 -6.39 -7.85 -18.59
N GLU A 313 -6.85 -7.71 -19.84
CA GLU A 313 -5.97 -7.35 -20.97
C GLU A 313 -5.34 -5.95 -20.81
N ILE A 314 -6.07 -5.01 -20.21
CA ILE A 314 -5.55 -3.67 -19.94
C ILE A 314 -4.36 -3.72 -18.96
N ILE A 315 -4.37 -4.64 -17.98
CA ILE A 315 -3.28 -4.79 -17.01
C ILE A 315 -1.94 -5.01 -17.70
N PHE A 316 -1.90 -5.83 -18.76
CA PHE A 316 -0.66 -6.16 -19.47
C PHE A 316 -0.35 -5.23 -20.64
N SER A 317 -1.26 -4.30 -20.95
CA SER A 317 -1.11 -3.36 -22.07
C SER A 317 -0.01 -2.32 -21.81
N ARG A 318 0.66 -1.88 -22.89
CA ARG A 318 1.73 -0.86 -22.86
C ARG A 318 1.26 0.49 -22.34
N ASN A 319 0.02 0.87 -22.66
CA ASN A 319 -0.56 2.18 -22.32
C ASN A 319 -1.19 2.21 -20.91
N CYS A 320 -0.97 1.17 -20.10
CA CYS A 320 -1.45 1.11 -18.74
C CYS A 320 -0.31 1.47 -17.78
N SER A 321 -0.49 2.49 -16.94
CA SER A 321 0.47 2.81 -15.88
C SER A 321 0.35 1.82 -14.73
N PHE A 322 1.38 1.69 -13.88
CA PHE A 322 1.28 0.85 -12.69
C PHE A 322 0.13 1.28 -11.78
N PHE A 323 -0.12 2.58 -11.62
CA PHE A 323 -1.27 3.10 -10.88
C PHE A 323 -2.59 2.48 -11.37
N HIS A 324 -2.83 2.48 -12.69
CA HIS A 324 -4.02 1.85 -13.27
C HIS A 324 -4.03 0.33 -13.13
N ARG A 325 -2.86 -0.33 -13.24
CA ARG A 325 -2.74 -1.78 -13.00
C ARG A 325 -3.16 -2.14 -11.57
N TYR A 326 -2.67 -1.42 -10.56
CA TYR A 326 -3.03 -1.63 -9.16
C TYR A 326 -4.52 -1.36 -8.92
N LEU A 327 -5.08 -0.29 -9.49
CA LEU A 327 -6.51 0.01 -9.42
C LEU A 327 -7.36 -1.15 -9.95
N ILE A 328 -7.02 -1.71 -11.12
CA ILE A 328 -7.75 -2.84 -11.70
C ILE A 328 -7.70 -4.07 -10.77
N LEU A 329 -6.51 -4.40 -10.24
CA LEU A 329 -6.35 -5.54 -9.31
C LEU A 329 -7.18 -5.36 -8.03
N GLU A 330 -7.21 -4.15 -7.47
CA GLU A 330 -8.06 -3.86 -6.32
C GLU A 330 -9.55 -3.98 -6.63
N CYS A 331 -9.97 -3.49 -7.81
CA CYS A 331 -11.36 -3.61 -8.25
C CYS A 331 -11.76 -5.08 -8.49
N PHE A 332 -10.84 -5.91 -9.00
CA PHE A 332 -11.08 -7.35 -9.16
C PHE A 332 -11.33 -8.02 -7.81
N LEU A 333 -10.48 -7.75 -6.82
CA LEU A 333 -10.63 -8.32 -5.48
C LEU A 333 -11.92 -7.85 -4.80
N ALA A 334 -12.22 -6.55 -4.87
CA ALA A 334 -13.42 -6.00 -4.27
C ALA A 334 -14.70 -6.53 -4.95
N ALA A 335 -14.71 -6.65 -6.28
CA ALA A 335 -15.84 -7.22 -7.01
C ALA A 335 -16.01 -8.72 -6.73
N ALA A 336 -14.92 -9.48 -6.69
CA ALA A 336 -14.95 -10.91 -6.32
C ALA A 336 -15.49 -11.10 -4.90
N LYS A 337 -15.03 -10.27 -3.96
CA LYS A 337 -15.53 -10.25 -2.58
C LYS A 337 -17.04 -9.97 -2.54
N GLU A 338 -17.50 -8.91 -3.20
CA GLU A 338 -18.92 -8.54 -3.22
C GLU A 338 -19.81 -9.61 -3.88
N LEU A 339 -19.32 -10.28 -4.94
CA LEU A 339 -20.01 -11.39 -5.58
C LEU A 339 -19.99 -12.67 -4.74
N SER A 340 -19.01 -12.83 -3.86
CA SER A 340 -18.91 -13.97 -2.93
C SER A 340 -19.76 -13.78 -1.67
N GLU A 341 -20.03 -12.54 -1.29
CA GLU A 341 -20.81 -12.19 -0.11
C GLU A 341 -22.32 -12.27 -0.36
N PHE A 342 -23.05 -12.75 0.65
CA PHE A 342 -24.50 -12.81 0.65
C PHE A 342 -25.08 -11.40 0.71
N GLN A 343 -25.81 -10.98 -0.33
CA GLN A 343 -26.62 -9.76 -0.22
C GLN A 343 -27.80 -10.03 0.73
N LYS A 344 -27.70 -9.55 1.97
CA LYS A 344 -28.89 -9.35 2.80
C LYS A 344 -29.69 -8.22 2.16
N GLU A 345 -30.70 -8.55 1.36
CA GLU A 345 -31.65 -7.52 0.96
C GLU A 345 -32.23 -6.85 2.22
N PRO A 346 -32.30 -5.51 2.26
CA PRO A 346 -32.88 -4.81 3.39
C PRO A 346 -34.38 -5.14 3.43
N LYS A 347 -34.76 -6.08 4.31
CA LYS A 347 -36.16 -6.25 4.70
C LYS A 347 -36.61 -4.92 5.30
N LYS A 348 -37.58 -4.25 4.69
CA LYS A 348 -38.30 -3.12 5.30
C LYS A 348 -38.92 -3.60 6.61
N ILE A 349 -38.26 -3.33 7.73
CA ILE A 349 -38.82 -3.54 9.06
C ILE A 349 -39.69 -2.32 9.35
N VAL A 350 -41.01 -2.50 9.34
CA VAL A 350 -41.95 -1.51 9.89
C VAL A 350 -41.84 -1.63 11.41
N GLU A 351 -41.19 -0.66 12.05
CA GLU A 351 -41.08 -0.60 13.51
C GLU A 351 -42.44 -0.21 14.12
N VAL A 352 -43.10 -1.17 14.77
CA VAL A 352 -44.19 -0.90 15.70
C VAL A 352 -43.59 -0.72 17.09
N VAL A 353 -43.57 0.53 17.56
CA VAL A 353 -43.13 0.92 18.90
C VAL A 353 -44.01 0.24 19.96
N LYS A 354 -43.41 -0.61 20.81
CA LYS A 354 -44.05 -1.10 22.04
C LYS A 354 -43.50 -0.33 23.24
N LYS A 355 -44.39 0.37 23.96
CA LYS A 355 -44.12 0.93 25.29
C LYS A 355 -44.16 -0.18 26.34
N GLU A 356 -43.11 -0.25 27.14
CA GLU A 356 -43.04 -1.09 28.34
C GLU A 356 -43.72 -0.40 29.54
N LYS A 357 -44.51 -1.18 30.28
CA LYS A 357 -44.84 -0.93 31.68
C LYS A 357 -44.62 -2.24 32.44
N GLU A 358 -43.69 -2.19 33.38
CA GLU A 358 -43.55 -3.07 34.54
C GLU A 358 -44.85 -3.07 35.38
N LEU A 359 -45.26 -4.07 36.16
CA LEU A 359 -44.77 -5.40 36.53
C LEU A 359 -46.01 -6.10 37.15
N SER A 360 -46.26 -7.38 36.90
CA SER A 360 -46.89 -8.25 37.92
C SER A 360 -46.76 -9.72 37.54
N ASP A 361 -46.48 -10.52 38.55
CA ASP A 361 -46.01 -11.90 38.58
C ASP A 361 -47.11 -12.93 38.22
N TRP A 362 -47.85 -12.67 37.14
CA TRP A 362 -48.88 -13.59 36.61
C TRP A 362 -48.38 -14.42 35.43
N ARG A 363 -47.37 -13.92 34.70
CA ARG A 363 -46.78 -14.60 33.53
C ARG A 363 -46.07 -15.89 33.91
N SER A 364 -45.35 -15.89 35.01
CA SER A 364 -44.65 -17.04 35.60
C SER A 364 -45.62 -18.17 35.98
N ILE A 365 -46.78 -17.82 36.58
CA ILE A 365 -47.84 -18.78 36.94
C ILE A 365 -48.53 -19.36 35.70
N VAL A 366 -48.79 -18.52 34.69
CA VAL A 366 -49.38 -18.96 33.42
C VAL A 366 -48.40 -19.82 32.62
N ASP A 367 -47.11 -19.46 32.58
CA ASP A 367 -46.08 -20.22 31.87
C ASP A 367 -45.81 -21.59 32.50
N ALA A 368 -45.90 -21.70 33.83
CA ALA A 368 -45.82 -22.99 34.52
C ALA A 368 -46.99 -23.90 34.15
N ARG A 369 -48.20 -23.34 34.04
CA ARG A 369 -49.42 -24.06 33.65
C ARG A 369 -49.41 -24.46 32.17
N ILE A 370 -48.87 -23.62 31.31
CA ILE A 370 -48.68 -23.93 29.88
C ILE A 370 -47.61 -25.02 29.73
N ARG A 371 -46.50 -24.95 30.47
CA ARG A 371 -45.45 -25.99 30.42
C ARG A 371 -45.94 -27.35 30.89
N SER A 372 -46.83 -27.43 31.88
CA SER A 372 -47.38 -28.71 32.35
C SER A 372 -48.45 -29.31 31.44
N HIS A 373 -49.11 -28.50 30.61
CA HIS A 373 -50.19 -28.96 29.72
C HIS A 373 -49.85 -28.98 28.22
N THR A 374 -48.64 -28.58 27.81
CA THR A 374 -48.29 -28.51 26.38
C THR A 374 -47.23 -29.53 26.01
N ARG A 375 -47.61 -30.52 25.20
CA ARG A 375 -46.69 -31.50 24.61
C ARG A 375 -45.79 -30.78 23.60
N ARG A 376 -44.48 -30.73 23.87
CA ARG A 376 -43.48 -30.07 23.00
C ARG A 376 -43.19 -30.93 21.78
N PHE A 377 -43.61 -30.46 20.61
CA PHE A 377 -43.04 -30.89 19.34
C PHE A 377 -41.74 -30.10 19.13
N THR A 378 -40.62 -30.81 18.97
CA THR A 378 -39.34 -30.20 18.61
C THR A 378 -39.46 -29.67 17.18
N THR A 379 -39.55 -28.35 17.04
CA THR A 379 -39.47 -27.71 15.72
C THR A 379 -38.09 -28.00 15.14
N GLU A 380 -38.03 -28.80 14.07
CA GLU A 380 -36.81 -28.97 13.28
C GLU A 380 -36.27 -27.59 12.88
N LYS A 381 -34.95 -27.39 13.03
CA LYS A 381 -34.30 -26.15 12.60
C LYS A 381 -34.65 -25.94 11.13
N LYS A 382 -35.22 -24.76 10.82
CA LYS A 382 -35.42 -24.32 9.42
C LYS A 382 -34.10 -24.53 8.67
N PRO A 383 -34.11 -25.17 7.48
CA PRO A 383 -32.90 -25.27 6.67
C PRO A 383 -32.38 -23.85 6.40
N GLU A 384 -31.10 -23.63 6.70
CA GLU A 384 -30.43 -22.39 6.36
C GLU A 384 -30.53 -22.21 4.84
N PHE A 385 -31.05 -21.06 4.42
CA PHE A 385 -31.19 -20.72 3.01
C PHE A 385 -29.78 -20.46 2.44
N THR A 386 -29.15 -21.48 1.88
CA THR A 386 -27.86 -21.35 1.19
C THR A 386 -28.11 -20.82 -0.23
N SER A 387 -28.18 -19.50 -0.39
CA SER A 387 -28.14 -18.96 -1.75
C SER A 387 -26.75 -19.25 -2.36
N PRO A 388 -26.68 -19.73 -3.61
CA PRO A 388 -25.40 -20.06 -4.24
C PRO A 388 -24.51 -18.80 -4.34
N CYS A 389 -23.21 -18.98 -4.08
CA CYS A 389 -22.20 -17.94 -4.27
C CYS A 389 -22.25 -17.42 -5.72
N ARG A 390 -22.57 -16.13 -5.91
CA ARG A 390 -22.70 -15.55 -7.26
C ARG A 390 -21.37 -15.49 -7.99
N PHE A 391 -20.26 -15.49 -7.26
CA PHE A 391 -18.92 -15.51 -7.83
C PHE A 391 -18.55 -16.87 -8.44
N ALA A 392 -19.10 -17.97 -7.93
CA ALA A 392 -18.70 -19.33 -8.30
C ALA A 392 -18.77 -19.61 -9.82
N SER A 393 -19.81 -19.10 -10.49
CA SER A 393 -20.01 -19.29 -11.94
C SER A 393 -19.13 -18.38 -12.81
N VAL A 394 -18.60 -17.29 -12.26
CA VAL A 394 -17.85 -16.26 -12.99
C VAL A 394 -16.39 -16.14 -12.56
N ALA A 395 -15.95 -16.90 -11.57
CA ALA A 395 -14.60 -16.83 -10.99
C ALA A 395 -13.48 -16.92 -12.03
N THR A 396 -13.66 -17.78 -13.04
CA THR A 396 -12.69 -17.97 -14.13
C THR A 396 -12.43 -16.71 -14.95
N LEU A 397 -13.42 -15.82 -15.07
CA LEU A 397 -13.32 -14.55 -15.79
C LEU A 397 -12.38 -13.56 -15.12
N PHE A 398 -12.27 -13.62 -13.79
CA PHE A 398 -11.36 -12.78 -12.99
C PHE A 398 -9.98 -13.42 -12.85
N PHE A 399 -9.94 -14.75 -12.70
CA PHE A 399 -8.73 -15.47 -12.34
C PHE A 399 -7.74 -15.63 -13.50
N TYR A 400 -8.18 -16.19 -14.64
CA TYR A 400 -7.26 -16.55 -15.71
C TYR A 400 -6.55 -15.38 -16.40
N PRO A 401 -7.16 -14.17 -16.55
CA PRO A 401 -6.43 -13.04 -17.10
C PRO A 401 -5.17 -12.68 -16.29
N LEU A 402 -5.15 -12.95 -14.99
CA LEU A 402 -4.02 -12.63 -14.10
C LEU A 402 -2.84 -13.60 -14.23
N LEU A 403 -3.04 -14.79 -14.80
CA LEU A 403 -2.01 -15.83 -14.88
C LEU A 403 -1.09 -15.69 -16.12
N ARG A 404 -1.16 -14.56 -16.83
CA ARG A 404 -0.31 -14.32 -18.01
C ARG A 404 1.17 -14.24 -17.60
N THR A 405 1.97 -15.18 -18.11
CA THR A 405 3.41 -15.28 -17.85
C THR A 405 4.27 -14.62 -18.92
N LYS A 406 3.75 -14.50 -20.14
CA LYS A 406 4.44 -13.88 -21.27
C LYS A 406 3.98 -12.44 -21.39
N THR A 407 4.92 -11.52 -21.23
CA THR A 407 4.72 -10.08 -21.36
C THR A 407 5.68 -9.51 -22.40
N GLU A 408 5.34 -8.36 -22.94
CA GLU A 408 6.20 -7.62 -23.85
C GLU A 408 7.30 -6.87 -23.07
N GLU A 409 8.27 -6.29 -23.78
CA GLU A 409 9.45 -5.62 -23.19
C GLU A 409 9.13 -4.48 -22.20
N HIS A 410 7.94 -3.88 -22.28
CA HIS A 410 7.54 -2.81 -21.35
C HIS A 410 7.16 -3.31 -19.95
N LEU A 411 7.00 -4.61 -19.75
CA LEU A 411 6.58 -5.20 -18.48
C LEU A 411 7.38 -6.47 -18.21
N GLU A 412 8.45 -6.38 -17.45
CA GLU A 412 9.37 -7.47 -17.15
C GLU A 412 9.05 -8.12 -15.80
N LEU A 413 8.00 -8.96 -15.76
CA LEU A 413 7.44 -9.51 -14.52
C LEU A 413 8.43 -10.33 -13.67
N LYS A 414 9.39 -11.03 -14.29
CA LYS A 414 10.38 -11.86 -13.58
C LYS A 414 11.70 -11.14 -13.32
N GLY A 415 11.83 -9.89 -13.74
CA GLY A 415 13.02 -9.08 -13.59
C GLY A 415 12.64 -7.80 -12.84
N ARG A 416 12.82 -6.65 -13.51
CA ARG A 416 12.59 -5.33 -12.92
C ARG A 416 11.21 -5.14 -12.28
N ASP A 417 10.17 -5.76 -12.83
CA ASP A 417 8.79 -5.56 -12.39
C ASP A 417 8.30 -6.69 -11.46
N SER A 418 9.22 -7.40 -10.79
CA SER A 418 8.89 -8.45 -9.80
C SER A 418 7.92 -8.00 -8.69
N PRO A 419 7.98 -6.78 -8.13
CA PRO A 419 7.00 -6.39 -7.10
C PRO A 419 5.55 -6.39 -7.62
N PHE A 420 5.37 -6.13 -8.92
CA PHE A 420 4.07 -6.21 -9.55
C PHE A 420 3.64 -7.65 -9.81
N LEU A 421 4.57 -8.54 -10.18
CA LEU A 421 4.31 -9.99 -10.25
C LEU A 421 3.85 -10.52 -8.89
N ALA A 422 4.49 -10.14 -7.79
CA ALA A 422 4.06 -10.51 -6.44
C ALA A 422 2.60 -10.08 -6.19
N ARG A 423 2.23 -8.86 -6.58
CA ARG A 423 0.86 -8.37 -6.47
C ARG A 423 -0.13 -9.15 -7.33
N LEU A 424 0.24 -9.54 -8.56
CA LEU A 424 -0.58 -10.38 -9.43
C LEU A 424 -0.86 -11.74 -8.79
N LEU A 425 0.18 -12.40 -8.27
CA LEU A 425 0.07 -13.70 -7.61
C LEU A 425 -0.80 -13.62 -6.36
N PHE A 426 -0.63 -12.58 -5.55
CA PHE A 426 -1.47 -12.32 -4.40
C PHE A 426 -2.95 -12.14 -4.80
N CYS A 427 -3.21 -11.33 -5.83
CA CYS A 427 -4.56 -11.09 -6.34
C CYS A 427 -5.22 -12.39 -6.84
N ALA A 428 -4.50 -13.18 -7.63
CA ALA A 428 -4.97 -14.48 -8.12
C ALA A 428 -5.26 -15.47 -6.98
N SER A 429 -4.41 -15.46 -5.95
CA SER A 429 -4.54 -16.31 -4.75
C SER A 429 -5.79 -15.94 -3.93
N GLU A 430 -6.05 -14.65 -3.72
CA GLU A 430 -7.28 -14.20 -3.06
C GLU A 430 -8.54 -14.49 -3.88
N ILE A 431 -8.50 -14.30 -5.20
CA ILE A 431 -9.60 -14.67 -6.09
C ILE A 431 -9.91 -16.17 -5.99
N LEU A 432 -8.88 -17.02 -5.93
CA LEU A 432 -9.04 -18.45 -5.75
C LEU A 432 -9.78 -18.77 -4.43
N GLN A 433 -9.44 -18.11 -3.33
CA GLN A 433 -10.15 -18.27 -2.06
C GLN A 433 -11.63 -17.85 -2.16
N LYS A 434 -11.95 -16.76 -2.85
CA LYS A 434 -13.36 -16.36 -3.10
C LYS A 434 -14.10 -17.35 -4.01
N ALA A 435 -13.37 -18.11 -4.81
CA ALA A 435 -13.87 -19.14 -5.70
C ALA A 435 -13.96 -20.54 -5.06
N ALA A 436 -13.83 -20.69 -3.73
CA ALA A 436 -13.83 -22.00 -3.07
C ALA A 436 -15.05 -22.89 -3.39
N SER A 437 -16.21 -22.28 -3.63
CA SER A 437 -17.45 -22.98 -4.03
C SER A 437 -17.61 -23.17 -5.54
N ALA A 438 -16.64 -22.73 -6.35
CA ALA A 438 -16.70 -22.87 -7.80
C ALA A 438 -16.42 -24.31 -8.23
N PRO A 439 -17.17 -24.86 -9.20
CA PRO A 439 -16.88 -26.20 -9.74
C PRO A 439 -15.51 -26.28 -10.42
N THR A 440 -14.93 -25.14 -10.80
CA THR A 440 -13.62 -25.04 -11.43
C THR A 440 -12.47 -24.82 -10.44
N VAL A 441 -12.72 -24.82 -9.12
CA VAL A 441 -11.72 -24.45 -8.10
C VAL A 441 -10.46 -25.31 -8.19
N VAL A 442 -10.59 -26.62 -8.39
CA VAL A 442 -9.44 -27.54 -8.51
C VAL A 442 -8.58 -27.21 -9.72
N ARG A 443 -9.20 -26.93 -10.88
CA ARG A 443 -8.48 -26.55 -12.10
C ARG A 443 -7.80 -25.19 -11.95
N MET A 444 -8.43 -24.24 -11.25
CA MET A 444 -7.84 -22.94 -10.96
C MET A 444 -6.63 -23.09 -10.02
N ALA A 445 -6.77 -23.89 -8.96
CA ALA A 445 -5.68 -24.21 -8.04
C ALA A 445 -4.50 -24.89 -8.74
N GLY A 446 -4.74 -25.83 -9.65
CA GLY A 446 -3.71 -26.46 -10.47
C GLY A 446 -2.94 -25.45 -11.33
N ALA A 447 -3.65 -24.56 -12.03
CA ALA A 447 -3.02 -23.51 -12.83
C ALA A 447 -2.19 -22.53 -11.98
N LEU A 448 -2.66 -22.20 -10.76
CA LEU A 448 -1.87 -21.38 -9.84
C LEU A 448 -0.62 -22.12 -9.37
N ALA A 449 -0.74 -23.40 -9.00
CA ALA A 449 0.38 -24.22 -8.56
C ALA A 449 1.47 -24.31 -9.63
N GLU A 450 1.10 -24.57 -10.89
CA GLU A 450 2.03 -24.61 -12.02
C GLU A 450 2.75 -23.27 -12.22
N LEU A 451 2.02 -22.16 -12.07
CA LEU A 451 2.58 -20.82 -12.21
C LEU A 451 3.62 -20.48 -11.12
N VAL A 452 3.32 -20.80 -9.85
CA VAL A 452 4.15 -20.37 -8.70
C VAL A 452 5.30 -21.32 -8.41
N THR A 453 5.21 -22.58 -8.81
CA THR A 453 6.25 -23.61 -8.61
C THR A 453 7.66 -23.19 -9.06
N PRO A 454 7.87 -22.58 -10.25
CA PRO A 454 9.21 -22.13 -10.67
C PRO A 454 9.70 -20.87 -9.93
N LEU A 455 8.86 -20.22 -9.11
CA LEU A 455 9.18 -18.97 -8.41
C LEU A 455 9.64 -19.18 -6.96
N ARG A 456 9.64 -20.41 -6.45
CA ARG A 456 10.04 -20.77 -5.07
C ARG A 456 11.42 -20.26 -4.67
N PHE A 457 12.37 -20.24 -5.61
CA PHE A 457 13.76 -19.83 -5.35
C PHE A 457 14.08 -18.46 -5.95
N HIS A 458 13.08 -17.61 -6.15
CA HIS A 458 13.29 -16.27 -6.66
C HIS A 458 14.09 -15.42 -5.65
N PRO A 459 15.05 -14.57 -6.10
CA PRO A 459 15.87 -13.75 -5.20
C PRO A 459 15.06 -12.75 -4.38
N ASP A 460 14.00 -12.18 -4.98
CA ASP A 460 13.05 -11.30 -4.30
C ASP A 460 12.20 -12.08 -3.27
N SER A 461 12.29 -11.67 -2.01
CA SER A 461 11.59 -12.29 -0.88
C SER A 461 10.07 -12.06 -0.93
N PHE A 462 9.59 -10.98 -1.56
CA PHE A 462 8.16 -10.75 -1.77
C PHE A 462 7.56 -11.76 -2.74
N ILE A 463 8.33 -12.22 -3.73
CA ILE A 463 7.90 -13.29 -4.62
C ILE A 463 7.79 -14.60 -3.85
N ARG A 464 8.81 -14.97 -3.05
CA ARG A 464 8.75 -16.17 -2.21
C ARG A 464 7.56 -16.15 -1.26
N SER A 465 7.28 -14.99 -0.65
CA SER A 465 6.10 -14.78 0.21
C SER A 465 4.78 -14.94 -0.55
N SER A 466 4.72 -14.49 -1.80
CA SER A 466 3.56 -14.67 -2.68
C SER A 466 3.35 -16.13 -3.08
N VAL A 467 4.43 -16.90 -3.27
CA VAL A 467 4.36 -18.35 -3.52
C VAL A 467 3.82 -19.08 -2.29
N LEU A 468 4.30 -18.76 -1.08
CA LEU A 468 3.75 -19.30 0.17
C LEU A 468 2.26 -19.00 0.28
N PHE A 469 1.86 -17.75 0.05
CA PHE A 469 0.45 -17.35 0.09
C PHE A 469 -0.41 -18.07 -0.96
N ALA A 470 0.15 -18.36 -2.14
CA ALA A 470 -0.54 -19.16 -3.15
C ALA A 470 -0.76 -20.60 -2.70
N TYR A 471 0.23 -21.26 -2.09
CA TYR A 471 0.06 -22.61 -1.52
C TYR A 471 -0.97 -22.63 -0.40
N PHE A 472 -0.94 -21.65 0.50
CA PHE A 472 -1.97 -21.46 1.51
C PHE A 472 -3.36 -21.32 0.87
N SER A 473 -3.48 -20.46 -0.14
CA SER A 473 -4.76 -20.21 -0.82
C SER A 473 -5.31 -21.45 -1.52
N ILE A 474 -4.44 -22.27 -2.10
CA ILE A 474 -4.81 -23.58 -2.69
C ILE A 474 -5.33 -24.52 -1.60
N ALA A 475 -4.63 -24.63 -0.46
CA ALA A 475 -5.02 -25.48 0.66
C ALA A 475 -6.36 -25.08 1.26
N VAL A 476 -6.64 -23.79 1.37
CA VAL A 476 -7.91 -23.26 1.88
C VAL A 476 -9.04 -23.44 0.89
N ALA A 477 -8.83 -23.13 -0.40
CA ALA A 477 -9.90 -23.11 -1.40
C ALA A 477 -10.36 -24.50 -1.83
N VAL A 478 -9.44 -25.47 -1.91
CA VAL A 478 -9.75 -26.81 -2.41
C VAL A 478 -10.31 -27.69 -1.27
N PRO A 479 -11.48 -28.35 -1.44
CA PRO A 479 -12.04 -29.24 -0.42
C PRO A 479 -11.11 -30.42 -0.09
N GLU A 480 -11.08 -30.82 1.19
CA GLU A 480 -10.26 -31.94 1.68
C GLU A 480 -10.52 -33.25 0.93
N SER A 481 -11.79 -33.51 0.57
CA SER A 481 -12.21 -34.73 -0.13
C SER A 481 -11.51 -34.96 -1.46
N VAL A 482 -11.05 -33.89 -2.12
CA VAL A 482 -10.38 -33.96 -3.44
C VAL A 482 -8.94 -33.46 -3.38
N PHE A 483 -8.52 -32.77 -2.32
CA PHE A 483 -7.20 -32.15 -2.25
C PHE A 483 -6.07 -33.14 -2.48
N PHE A 484 -6.10 -34.30 -1.80
CA PHE A 484 -5.04 -35.30 -1.91
C PHE A 484 -4.99 -35.97 -3.29
N GLU A 485 -6.16 -36.17 -3.93
CA GLU A 485 -6.23 -36.75 -5.29
C GLU A 485 -5.46 -35.91 -6.31
N PHE A 486 -5.58 -34.58 -6.24
CA PHE A 486 -4.97 -33.68 -7.22
C PHE A 486 -3.58 -33.17 -6.81
N PHE A 487 -3.30 -33.01 -5.51
CA PHE A 487 -2.06 -32.38 -5.02
C PHE A 487 -1.19 -33.30 -4.17
N GLY A 488 -1.60 -34.54 -3.89
CA GLY A 488 -0.88 -35.47 -3.01
C GLY A 488 0.57 -35.74 -3.45
N ALA A 489 0.83 -35.75 -4.76
CA ALA A 489 2.18 -35.97 -5.30
C ALA A 489 3.14 -34.78 -5.07
N VAL A 490 2.61 -33.56 -4.91
CA VAL A 490 3.42 -32.33 -4.84
C VAL A 490 3.39 -31.65 -3.48
N VAL A 491 2.34 -31.88 -2.68
CA VAL A 491 2.10 -31.17 -1.40
C VAL A 491 3.22 -31.41 -0.39
N ARG A 492 3.83 -32.60 -0.36
CA ARG A 492 4.99 -32.87 0.50
C ARG A 492 6.16 -31.93 0.20
N GLY A 493 6.46 -31.71 -1.08
CA GLY A 493 7.49 -30.77 -1.49
C GLY A 493 7.12 -29.31 -1.19
N TRP A 494 5.83 -28.96 -1.12
CA TRP A 494 5.40 -27.64 -0.66
C TRP A 494 5.63 -27.45 0.84
N ILE A 495 5.34 -28.47 1.65
CA ILE A 495 5.56 -28.47 3.10
C ILE A 495 7.05 -28.38 3.42
N GLU A 496 7.87 -29.24 2.81
CA GLU A 496 9.33 -29.24 3.01
C GLU A 496 9.94 -27.87 2.67
N TRP A 497 9.50 -27.27 1.56
CA TRP A 497 9.96 -25.95 1.17
C TRP A 497 9.47 -24.85 2.13
N ALA A 498 8.21 -24.90 2.57
CA ALA A 498 7.68 -23.95 3.54
C ALA A 498 8.41 -24.02 4.89
N LEU A 499 8.74 -25.23 5.38
CA LEU A 499 9.54 -25.43 6.58
C LEU A 499 10.97 -24.88 6.39
N SER A 500 11.59 -25.14 5.25
CA SER A 500 12.90 -24.55 4.93
C SER A 500 12.86 -23.01 4.94
N CYS A 501 11.79 -22.38 4.44
CA CYS A 501 11.61 -20.93 4.53
C CYS A 501 11.34 -20.43 5.97
N ALA A 502 10.77 -21.27 6.83
CA ALA A 502 10.54 -20.94 8.24
C ALA A 502 11.83 -20.96 9.07
N ASP A 503 12.80 -21.77 8.66
CA ASP A 503 14.09 -21.94 9.32
C ASP A 503 15.20 -21.05 8.72
N ASP A 504 14.89 -20.29 7.67
CA ASP A 504 15.81 -19.35 7.03
C ASP A 504 16.08 -18.15 7.94
N VAL A 505 17.20 -18.19 8.66
CA VAL A 505 17.62 -17.18 9.65
C VAL A 505 17.79 -15.80 9.02
N ASP A 506 18.16 -15.72 7.75
CA ASP A 506 18.39 -14.47 7.02
C ASP A 506 17.09 -13.82 6.55
N SER A 507 15.98 -14.58 6.48
CA SER A 507 14.67 -14.06 6.10
C SER A 507 14.01 -13.28 7.24
N ALA A 508 13.24 -12.23 6.91
CA ALA A 508 12.55 -11.42 7.92
C ALA A 508 11.54 -12.23 8.75
N GLU A 509 11.32 -11.85 10.01
CA GLU A 509 10.50 -12.62 10.95
C GLU A 509 9.07 -12.86 10.45
N HIS A 510 8.44 -11.85 9.84
CA HIS A 510 7.10 -11.97 9.27
C HIS A 510 7.03 -13.03 8.14
N GLN A 511 8.11 -13.19 7.36
CA GLN A 511 8.18 -14.19 6.27
C GLN A 511 8.32 -15.60 6.85
N ARG A 512 9.16 -15.77 7.87
CA ARG A 512 9.27 -17.04 8.59
C ARG A 512 7.94 -17.42 9.24
N ASN A 513 7.25 -16.47 9.88
CA ASN A 513 5.95 -16.69 10.51
C ASN A 513 4.86 -17.06 9.49
N LEU A 514 4.85 -16.42 8.32
CA LEU A 514 3.99 -16.81 7.20
C LEU A 514 4.30 -18.25 6.79
N ALA A 515 5.57 -18.59 6.58
CA ALA A 515 5.99 -19.92 6.16
C ALA A 515 5.57 -21.02 7.15
N ARG A 516 5.73 -20.79 8.46
CA ARG A 516 5.23 -21.70 9.51
C ARG A 516 3.72 -21.91 9.45
N SER A 517 2.98 -20.80 9.31
CA SER A 517 1.51 -20.85 9.18
C SER A 517 1.08 -21.66 7.96
N VAL A 518 1.75 -21.46 6.81
CA VAL A 518 1.47 -22.22 5.58
C VAL A 518 1.79 -23.70 5.75
N ALA A 519 2.94 -24.05 6.35
CA ALA A 519 3.32 -25.43 6.63
C ALA A 519 2.29 -26.13 7.54
N SER A 520 1.84 -25.47 8.62
CA SER A 520 0.81 -26.00 9.53
C SER A 520 -0.49 -26.31 8.80
N VAL A 521 -0.99 -25.36 8.01
CA VAL A 521 -2.24 -25.52 7.26
C VAL A 521 -2.15 -26.66 6.23
N LEU A 522 -1.00 -26.82 5.57
CA LEU A 522 -0.77 -27.91 4.64
C LEU A 522 -0.70 -29.27 5.33
N LEU A 523 -0.07 -29.35 6.52
CA LEU A 523 -0.02 -30.57 7.34
C LEU A 523 -1.43 -30.97 7.80
N GLU A 524 -2.18 -30.04 8.38
CA GLU A 524 -3.57 -30.25 8.79
C GLU A 524 -4.44 -30.72 7.61
N LYS A 525 -4.22 -30.14 6.42
CA LYS A 525 -4.94 -30.54 5.22
C LYS A 525 -4.68 -32.00 4.82
N ILE A 526 -3.44 -32.48 4.97
CA ILE A 526 -3.08 -33.87 4.69
C ILE A 526 -3.69 -34.81 5.75
N ASP A 527 -3.57 -34.47 7.03
CA ASP A 527 -4.08 -35.30 8.12
C ASP A 527 -5.61 -35.43 8.07
N GLY A 528 -6.32 -34.33 7.75
CA GLY A 528 -7.76 -34.33 7.50
C GLY A 528 -8.17 -35.33 6.41
N THR A 529 -7.39 -35.43 5.32
CA THR A 529 -7.69 -36.40 4.24
C THR A 529 -7.55 -37.86 4.68
N ALA A 530 -6.63 -38.18 5.60
CA ALA A 530 -6.46 -39.54 6.12
C ALA A 530 -7.69 -39.99 6.94
N THR A 531 -8.24 -39.11 7.76
CA THR A 531 -9.44 -39.39 8.57
C THR A 531 -10.71 -39.58 7.74
N VAL A 532 -10.83 -38.85 6.61
CA VAL A 532 -11.95 -39.00 5.65
C VAL A 532 -11.87 -40.34 4.90
N GLN A 533 -10.67 -40.82 4.60
CA GLN A 533 -10.47 -42.13 3.96
C GLN A 533 -10.80 -43.29 4.92
N GLU A 534 -10.45 -43.19 6.20
CA GLU A 534 -10.77 -44.22 7.22
C GLU A 534 -12.28 -44.31 7.49
N SER A 535 -12.99 -43.19 7.55
CA SER A 535 -14.45 -43.15 7.78
C SER A 535 -15.27 -43.66 6.59
N ASN A 536 -14.83 -43.37 5.35
CA ASN A 536 -15.44 -43.93 4.14
C ASN A 536 -15.10 -45.43 3.97
N GLY A 537 -13.92 -45.87 4.44
CA GLY A 537 -13.57 -47.29 4.52
C GLY A 537 -14.44 -48.06 5.52
N ALA A 538 -14.73 -47.49 6.69
CA ALA A 538 -15.61 -48.09 7.70
C ALA A 538 -17.08 -48.18 7.27
N SER A 539 -17.57 -47.19 6.51
CA SER A 539 -18.95 -47.15 6.02
C SER A 539 -19.25 -48.20 4.93
N ASN A 540 -18.24 -48.59 4.15
CA ASN A 540 -18.36 -49.64 3.13
C ASN A 540 -18.32 -51.08 3.69
N VAL A 541 -17.91 -51.26 4.96
CA VAL A 541 -17.93 -52.59 5.63
C VAL A 541 -19.31 -52.90 6.23
N LEU A 542 -20.18 -51.89 6.41
CA LEU A 542 -21.53 -52.08 6.97
C LEU A 542 -22.60 -52.42 5.92
N TYR A 543 -22.28 -52.41 4.62
CA TYR A 543 -23.20 -52.79 3.54
C TYR A 543 -22.85 -54.10 2.82
N SER A 544 -21.87 -54.87 3.30
CA SER A 544 -21.64 -56.25 2.85
C SER A 544 -21.85 -57.25 4.00
N LYS A 545 -23.10 -57.53 4.34
CA LYS A 545 -23.51 -58.78 4.99
C LYS A 545 -24.92 -59.15 4.60
#